data_AF-A0AAD7NDQ2-F1
#
_entry.id   AF-A0AAD7NDQ2-F1
#
_cell.length_a   1.000
_cell.length_b   1.000
_cell.length_c   1.000
_cell.angle_alpha   90.00
_cell.angle_beta   90.00
_cell.angle_gamma   90.00
#
_symmetry.space_group_name_H-M   'P 1'
#
loop_
_entity.id
_entity.type
_entity.pdbx_description
1 polymer ?
#
loop_
_entity_poly.entity_id
_entity_poly.type
_entity_poly.pdbx_seq_one_letter_code
_entity_poly.pdbx_strand_id
1 'polypeptide(L)'
;KRLVELNTEIIQQKRVLRALQRDRASVEDELNATATFPILTLPVEITIEIFICDGEYLVSLQVPLSLASCCRLWRTIALATPSLW
;
A
#
# COMPACT_ATOMS: atom_id res chain seq x y z
N LYS A 1 44.52 -16.75 1.31
CA LYS A 1 44.08 -16.08 0.06
C LYS A 1 42.54 -16.02 -0.01
N ARG A 2 41.83 -17.15 -0.05
CA ARG A 2 40.35 -17.20 -0.10
C ARG A 2 39.60 -16.40 0.98
N LEU A 3 40.08 -16.41 2.23
CA LEU A 3 39.44 -15.69 3.34
C LEU A 3 39.52 -14.16 3.16
N VAL A 4 40.60 -13.66 2.57
CA VAL A 4 40.76 -12.23 2.26
C VAL A 4 39.86 -11.83 1.09
N GLU A 5 39.74 -12.67 0.07
CA GLU A 5 38.80 -12.46 -1.04
C GLU A 5 37.36 -12.40 -0.54
N LEU A 6 36.93 -13.35 0.30
CA LEU A 6 35.59 -13.36 0.90
C LEU A 6 35.34 -12.12 1.76
N ASN A 7 36.32 -11.69 2.56
CA ASN A 7 36.17 -10.46 3.36
C ASN A 7 36.00 -9.22 2.47
N THR A 8 36.75 -9.14 1.36
CA THR A 8 36.62 -8.05 0.39
C THR A 8 35.24 -8.04 -0.25
N GLU A 9 34.74 -9.21 -0.64
CA GLU A 9 33.40 -9.38 -1.22
C GLU A 9 32.30 -8.99 -0.21
N ILE A 10 32.41 -9.42 1.05
CA ILE A 10 31.47 -9.03 2.11
C ILE A 10 31.45 -7.52 2.29
N ILE A 11 32.61 -6.86 2.29
CA ILE A 11 32.69 -5.41 2.41
C ILE A 11 31.99 -4.74 1.22
N GLN A 12 32.21 -5.25 0.01
CA GLN A 12 31.59 -4.73 -1.19
C GLN A 12 30.07 -4.89 -1.16
N GLN A 13 29.56 -6.07 -0.84
CA GLN A 13 28.13 -6.33 -0.73
C GLN A 13 27.47 -5.47 0.36
N LYS A 14 28.14 -5.28 1.50
CA LYS A 14 27.65 -4.37 2.55
C LYS A 14 27.61 -2.90 2.10
N ARG A 15 28.43 -2.48 1.14
CA ARG A 15 28.35 -1.13 0.55
C ARG A 15 27.15 -1.02 -0.37
N VAL A 16 26.95 -2.01 -1.24
CA VAL A 16 25.80 -2.06 -2.16
C VAL A 16 24.50 -2.07 -1.37
N LEU A 17 24.39 -2.93 -0.35
CA LEU A 17 23.21 -3.01 0.51
C LEU A 17 22.89 -1.66 1.18
N ARG A 18 23.93 -0.97 1.68
CA ARG A 18 23.78 0.36 2.28
C ARG A 18 23.40 1.45 1.28
N ALA A 19 23.76 1.30 0.00
CA ALA A 19 23.30 2.21 -1.05
C ALA A 19 21.81 1.98 -1.35
N LEU A 20 21.43 0.72 -1.61
CA LEU A 20 20.04 0.36 -1.88
C LEU A 20 19.08 0.70 -0.73
N GLN A 21 19.53 0.56 0.52
CA GLN A 21 18.72 0.96 1.69
C GLN A 21 18.50 2.47 1.76
N ARG A 22 19.48 3.28 1.35
CA ARG A 22 19.34 4.73 1.27
C ARG A 22 18.40 5.13 0.15
N ASP A 23 18.53 4.51 -1.01
CA ASP A 23 17.66 4.78 -2.15
C ASP A 23 16.21 4.40 -1.83
N ARG A 24 15.99 3.25 -1.18
CA ARG A 24 14.68 2.84 -0.66
C ARG A 24 14.10 3.89 0.29
N ALA A 25 14.88 4.33 1.27
CA ALA A 25 14.41 5.32 2.24
C ALA A 25 14.05 6.64 1.56
N SER A 26 14.84 7.09 0.59
CA SER A 26 14.54 8.29 -0.22
C SER A 26 13.21 8.16 -0.96
N VAL A 27 12.97 7.02 -1.60
CA VAL A 27 11.70 6.77 -2.31
C VAL A 27 10.52 6.67 -1.35
N GLU A 28 10.71 6.06 -0.17
CA GLU A 28 9.67 6.01 0.87
C GLU A 28 9.35 7.42 1.39
N ASP A 29 10.35 8.28 1.61
CA ASP A 29 10.15 9.66 2.05
C ASP A 29 9.46 10.51 0.98
N GLU A 30 9.85 10.41 -0.29
CA GLU A 30 9.18 11.08 -1.42
C GLU A 30 7.72 10.65 -1.55
N LEU A 31 7.47 9.34 -1.40
CA LEU A 31 6.13 8.78 -1.43
C LEU A 31 5.29 9.29 -0.26
N ASN A 32 5.83 9.30 0.96
CA ASN A 32 5.11 9.81 2.14
C ASN A 32 4.85 11.32 2.06
N ALA A 33 5.77 12.09 1.45
CA ALA A 33 5.61 13.53 1.26
C ALA A 33 4.54 13.87 0.20
N THR A 34 4.40 13.02 -0.83
CA THR A 34 3.53 13.30 -1.99
C THR A 34 2.18 12.59 -1.88
N ALA A 35 2.17 11.33 -1.45
CA ALA A 35 0.97 10.53 -1.30
C ALA A 35 0.44 10.67 0.13
N THR A 36 -0.53 11.55 0.31
CA THR A 36 -1.49 11.35 1.40
C THR A 36 -2.26 10.09 1.04
N PHE A 37 -2.10 9.00 1.80
CA PHE A 37 -2.89 7.77 1.61
C PHE A 37 -4.14 7.87 2.47
N PRO A 38 -5.22 8.53 2.02
CA PRO A 38 -6.34 8.81 2.89
C PRO A 38 -6.95 7.47 3.27
N ILE A 39 -7.06 6.52 2.33
CA ILE A 39 -7.64 5.21 2.58
C ILE A 39 -6.88 4.32 3.58
N LEU A 40 -5.61 4.61 3.86
CA LEU A 40 -4.82 3.91 4.88
C LEU A 40 -4.84 4.61 6.24
N THR A 41 -5.34 5.85 6.29
CA THR A 41 -5.38 6.70 7.51
C THR A 41 -6.79 7.11 7.90
N LEU A 42 -7.77 6.91 7.00
CA LEU A 42 -9.17 7.19 7.21
C LEU A 42 -9.75 6.18 8.19
N PRO A 43 -10.56 6.64 9.15
CA PRO A 43 -11.42 5.76 9.91
C PRO A 43 -12.29 4.92 8.97
N VAL A 44 -12.64 3.72 9.43
CA VAL A 44 -13.44 2.77 8.64
C VAL A 44 -14.81 3.37 8.31
N GLU A 45 -15.37 4.17 9.20
CA GLU A 45 -16.66 4.84 9.06
C GLU A 45 -16.66 5.81 7.88
N ILE A 46 -15.59 6.60 7.74
CA ILE A 46 -15.46 7.55 6.62
C ILE A 46 -15.23 6.79 5.30
N THR A 47 -14.49 5.68 5.36
CA THR A 47 -14.28 4.83 4.19
C THR A 47 -15.58 4.21 3.69
N ILE A 48 -16.45 3.78 4.61
CA ILE A 48 -17.80 3.27 4.30
C ILE A 48 -18.65 4.36 3.63
N GLU A 49 -18.67 5.57 4.18
CA GLU A 49 -19.44 6.68 3.63
C GLU A 49 -19.01 7.00 2.19
N ILE A 50 -17.70 7.03 1.92
CA ILE A 50 -17.15 7.22 0.58
C ILE A 50 -17.64 6.13 -0.38
N PHE A 51 -17.62 4.86 0.04
CA PHE A 51 -18.08 3.75 -0.79
C PHE A 51 -19.58 3.85 -1.10
N ILE A 52 -20.39 4.27 -0.14
CA ILE A 52 -21.85 4.44 -0.32
C ILE A 52 -22.11 5.58 -1.30
N CYS A 53 -21.47 6.74 -1.11
CA CYS A 53 -21.59 7.84 -2.05
C CYS A 53 -21.20 7.42 -3.47
N ASP A 54 -20.08 6.71 -3.64
CA ASP A 54 -19.62 6.25 -4.96
C ASP A 54 -20.59 5.25 -5.61
N GLY A 55 -21.18 4.34 -4.80
CA GLY A 55 -22.19 3.37 -5.25
C GLY A 55 -23.51 4.02 -5.69
N GLU A 56 -23.92 5.14 -5.08
CA GLU A 56 -25.09 5.90 -5.50
C GLU A 56 -24.89 6.59 -6.86
N TYR A 57 -23.68 7.07 -7.15
CA TYR A 57 -23.34 7.69 -8.43
C TYR A 57 -23.07 6.65 -9.54
N LEU A 58 -22.51 5.51 -9.18
CA LEU A 58 -22.22 4.40 -10.09
C LEU A 58 -23.31 3.33 -9.95
N VAL A 59 -24.47 3.55 -10.57
CA VAL A 59 -25.66 2.66 -10.54
C VAL A 59 -25.39 1.30 -11.22
N SER A 60 -24.46 0.51 -10.69
CA SER A 60 -24.14 -0.83 -11.15
C SER A 60 -23.84 -1.75 -9.98
N LEU A 61 -24.44 -2.94 -10.00
CA LEU A 61 -24.17 -4.03 -9.04
C LEU A 61 -22.70 -4.49 -9.00
N GLN A 62 -21.83 -3.90 -9.82
CA GLN A 62 -20.42 -4.21 -9.88
C GLN A 62 -19.58 -3.38 -8.90
N VAL A 63 -20.12 -2.31 -8.29
CA VAL A 63 -19.35 -1.44 -7.39
C VAL A 63 -18.82 -2.20 -6.16
N PRO A 64 -19.64 -2.98 -5.41
CA PRO A 64 -19.14 -3.68 -4.22
C PRO A 64 -18.07 -4.72 -4.55
N LEU A 65 -18.23 -5.41 -5.69
CA LEU A 65 -17.26 -6.39 -6.19
C LEU A 65 -15.96 -5.71 -6.65
N SER A 66 -16.07 -4.55 -7.27
CA SER A 66 -14.91 -3.74 -7.70
C SER A 66 -14.13 -3.25 -6.47
N LEU A 67 -14.82 -2.70 -5.47
CA LEU A 67 -14.22 -2.28 -4.20
C LEU A 67 -13.56 -3.46 -3.47
N ALA A 68 -14.22 -4.62 -3.45
CA ALA A 68 -13.68 -5.84 -2.86
C ALA A 68 -12.48 -6.42 -3.60
N SER A 69 -12.21 -5.99 -4.83
CA SER A 69 -11.04 -6.43 -5.60
C SER A 69 -9.78 -5.61 -5.32
N CYS A 70 -9.91 -4.36 -4.86
CA CYS A 70 -8.78 -3.42 -4.71
C CYS A 70 -7.73 -3.87 -3.69
N CYS A 71 -8.13 -4.16 -2.44
CA CYS A 71 -7.22 -4.64 -1.41
C CYS A 71 -7.95 -5.45 -0.32
N ARG A 72 -7.20 -6.08 0.60
CA ARG A 72 -7.78 -6.89 1.68
C ARG A 72 -8.65 -6.08 2.64
N LEU A 73 -8.25 -4.85 2.94
CA LEU A 73 -9.00 -3.95 3.82
C LEU A 73 -10.35 -3.59 3.19
N TRP A 74 -10.36 -3.15 1.93
CA TRP A 74 -11.58 -2.78 1.23
C TRP A 74 -12.53 -3.95 1.06
N ARG A 75 -12.02 -5.15 0.79
CA ARG A 75 -12.82 -6.37 0.79
C ARG A 75 -13.53 -6.62 2.11
N THR A 76 -12.81 -6.46 3.21
CA THR A 76 -13.38 -6.65 4.54
C THR A 76 -14.49 -5.64 4.80
N ILE A 77 -14.25 -4.37 4.47
CA ILE A 77 -15.23 -3.28 4.62
C ILE A 77 -16.45 -3.52 3.72
N ALA A 78 -16.24 -3.78 2.42
CA ALA A 78 -17.32 -3.97 1.44
C ALA A 78 -18.21 -5.18 1.75
N LEU A 79 -17.64 -6.28 2.24
CA LEU A 79 -18.42 -7.46 2.66
C LEU A 79 -19.13 -7.24 4.01
N ALA A 80 -18.58 -6.42 4.89
CA ALA A 80 -19.16 -6.12 6.20
C ALA A 80 -20.19 -4.98 6.18
N THR A 81 -20.40 -4.31 5.04
CA THR A 81 -21.26 -3.15 4.90
C THR A 81 -22.49 -3.50 4.03
N PRO A 82 -23.65 -3.86 4.64
CA PRO A 82 -24.82 -4.30 3.90
C PRO A 82 -25.41 -3.26 2.96
N SER A 83 -25.28 -1.96 3.28
CA SER A 83 -25.82 -0.86 2.47
C SER A 83 -25.14 -0.68 1.11
N LEU A 84 -24.03 -1.38 0.84
CA LEU A 84 -23.38 -1.36 -0.48
C LEU A 84 -23.98 -2.34 -1.48
N TRP A 85 -24.73 -3.35 -1.02
CA TRP A 85 -25.29 -4.42 -1.84
C TRP A 85 -26.77 -4.18 -2.13
#